data_AF-A0A6L8Q5T1-F1
#
_entry.id   AF-A0A6L8Q5T1-F1
#
_cell.length_a   1.000
_cell.length_b   1.000
_cell.length_c   1.000
_cell.angle_alpha   90.00
_cell.angle_beta   90.00
_cell.angle_gamma   90.00
#
_symmetry.space_group_name_H-M   'P 1'
#
loop_
_entity.id
_entity.type
_entity.pdbx_description
1 polymer ?
#
loop_
_entity_poly.entity_id
_entity_poly.type
_entity_poly.pdbx_seq_one_letter_code
_entity_poly.pdbx_strand_id
1 'polypeptide(L)' 'MALDNCPDCGREISATAKVCPHCGGKTRYARKTEDDKASSLVIGLFIVMGIFTFLSIVAGSVG' A
#
# COMPACT_ATOMS: atom_id res chain seq x y z
N MET A 1 -17.62 -8.05 -9.92
CA MET A 1 -16.42 -8.76 -10.44
C MET A 1 -15.52 -7.67 -10.98
N ALA A 2 -14.31 -7.50 -10.44
CA ALA A 2 -13.39 -6.47 -10.94
C ALA A 2 -12.65 -7.01 -12.16
N LEU A 3 -12.95 -6.44 -13.32
CA LEU A 3 -12.16 -6.64 -14.55
C LEU A 3 -11.36 -5.36 -14.77
N ASP A 4 -10.12 -5.54 -15.21
CA ASP A 4 -9.20 -4.46 -15.56
C ASP A 4 -8.81 -4.60 -17.03
N ASN A 5 -8.37 -3.51 -17.65
CA ASN A 5 -7.92 -3.56 -19.04
C ASN A 5 -6.44 -3.94 -19.12
N CYS A 6 -6.14 -4.87 -20.02
CA CYS A 6 -4.78 -5.25 -20.33
C CYS A 6 -4.04 -4.04 -20.95
N PRO A 7 -2.90 -3.59 -20.41
CA PRO A 7 -2.18 -2.43 -20.93
C PRO A 7 -1.57 -2.67 -22.33
N ASP A 8 -1.36 -3.93 -22.72
CA ASP A 8 -0.76 -4.29 -24.02
C ASP A 8 -1.79 -4.37 -25.14
N CYS A 9 -3.01 -4.87 -24.86
CA CYS A 9 -4.01 -5.11 -25.91
C CYS A 9 -5.36 -4.44 -25.68
N GLY A 10 -5.54 -3.73 -24.57
CA GLY A 10 -6.76 -2.99 -24.24
C GLY A 10 -7.99 -3.84 -23.91
N ARG A 11 -7.88 -5.18 -23.93
CA ARG A 11 -8.99 -6.08 -23.60
C ARG A 11 -9.14 -6.27 -22.11
N GLU A 12 -10.39 -6.49 -21.69
CA GLU A 12 -10.74 -6.77 -20.32
C GLU A 12 -10.14 -8.10 -19.87
N ILE A 13 -9.52 -8.09 -18.69
CA ILE A 13 -8.89 -9.23 -18.04
C ILE A 13 -9.30 -9.26 -16.57
N SER A 14 -9.20 -10.42 -15.93
CA SER A 14 -9.40 -10.50 -14.49
C SER A 14 -8.31 -9.71 -13.76
N ALA A 15 -8.68 -8.94 -12.75
CA ALA A 15 -7.73 -8.20 -11.91
C ALA A 15 -6.66 -9.11 -11.26
N THR A 16 -6.93 -10.41 -11.17
CA THR A 16 -6.01 -11.43 -10.63
C THR A 16 -5.24 -12.20 -11.71
N ALA A 17 -5.54 -11.99 -13.00
CA ALA A 17 -4.88 -12.71 -14.09
C ALA A 17 -3.41 -12.29 -14.16
N LYS A 18 -2.46 -13.24 -14.00
CA LYS A 18 -1.01 -13.00 -14.11
C LYS A 18 -0.54 -12.77 -15.56
N VAL A 19 -1.29 -13.32 -16.50
CA VAL A 19 -1.01 -13.26 -17.94
C VAL A 19 -2.33 -13.00 -18.66
N CYS A 20 -2.33 -12.10 -19.63
CA CYS A 20 -3.51 -11.82 -20.44
C CYS A 20 -3.82 -13.03 -21.33
N PRO A 21 -5.03 -13.62 -21.25
CA PRO A 21 -5.41 -14.76 -22.09
C PRO A 21 -5.59 -14.39 -23.56
N HIS A 22 -5.69 -13.09 -23.88
CA HIS A 22 -5.96 -12.64 -25.24
C HIS A 22 -4.71 -12.30 -26.05
N CYS A 23 -3.65 -11.83 -25.41
CA CYS A 23 -2.39 -11.47 -26.09
C CYS A 23 -1.15 -12.18 -25.53
N GLY A 24 -1.23 -12.85 -24.38
CA GLY A 24 -0.08 -13.48 -23.73
C GLY A 24 0.84 -12.51 -22.99
N GLY A 25 0.49 -11.22 -22.93
CA GLY A 25 1.24 -10.21 -22.17
C GLY A 25 1.24 -10.48 -20.67
N LYS A 26 2.38 -10.28 -20.00
CA LYS A 26 2.51 -10.41 -18.54
C LYS A 26 1.84 -9.21 -17.90
N THR A 27 0.80 -9.44 -17.12
CA THR A 27 0.08 -8.34 -16.48
C THR A 27 0.97 -7.79 -15.36
N ARG A 28 1.14 -6.47 -15.32
CA ARG A 28 1.76 -5.79 -14.17
C ARG A 28 0.82 -5.74 -12.96
N TYR A 29 -0.43 -6.20 -13.15
CA TYR A 29 -1.51 -6.11 -12.19
C TYR A 29 -1.47 -7.13 -11.05
N ALA A 30 -0.43 -7.96 -10.98
CA ALA A 30 -0.15 -8.80 -9.82
C ALA A 30 0.44 -8.02 -8.63
N ARG A 31 0.15 -6.72 -8.49
CA ARG A 31 0.69 -5.87 -7.42
C ARG A 31 -0.20 -4.64 -7.27
N LYS A 32 -0.76 -4.39 -6.09
CA LYS A 32 -0.03 -3.72 -5.01
C LYS A 32 -0.46 -4.18 -3.63
N THR A 33 0.34 -5.04 -3.02
CA THR A 33 0.53 -5.14 -1.55
C THR A 33 1.84 -4.46 -1.15
N GLU A 34 2.29 -3.49 -1.96
CA GLU A 34 3.61 -2.84 -1.81
C GLU A 34 3.53 -1.31 -1.86
N ASP A 35 2.36 -0.75 -1.57
CA ASP A 35 2.22 0.65 -1.12
C ASP A 35 2.02 0.72 0.42
N ASP A 36 2.16 -0.39 1.16
CA ASP A 36 2.01 -0.44 2.62
C ASP A 36 3.27 0.03 3.37
N LYS A 37 4.44 0.05 2.71
CA LYS A 37 5.73 0.39 3.37
C LYS A 37 5.91 1.88 3.62
N ALA A 38 5.44 2.74 2.70
CA ALA A 38 5.51 4.18 2.89
C ALA A 38 4.55 4.63 4.00
N SER A 39 3.35 4.03 4.06
CA SER A 39 2.36 4.30 5.10
C SER A 39 2.86 3.86 6.48
N SER A 40 3.50 2.68 6.59
CA SER A 40 4.01 2.18 7.87
C SER A 40 5.18 2.99 8.45
N LEU A 41 6.06 3.56 7.62
CA LEU A 41 7.14 4.45 8.11
C LEU A 41 6.59 5.79 8.63
N VAL A 42 5.61 6.37 7.92
CA VAL A 42 4.95 7.61 8.33
C VAL A 42 4.17 7.40 9.63
N ILE A 43 3.37 6.34 9.74
CA ILE A 43 2.61 6.00 10.96
C ILE A 43 3.55 5.78 12.14
N GLY A 44 4.65 5.05 11.95
CA GLY A 44 5.66 4.81 12.99
C GLY A 44 6.25 6.12 13.54
N LEU A 45 6.57 7.09 12.67
CA LEU A 45 7.12 8.37 13.09
C LEU A 45 6.11 9.20 13.91
N PHE A 46 4.84 9.22 13.52
CA PHE A 46 3.79 9.90 14.28
C PHE A 46 3.58 9.28 15.67
N ILE A 47 3.58 7.95 15.77
CA ILE A 47 3.42 7.24 17.05
C ILE A 47 4.59 7.53 17.98
N VAL A 48 5.83 7.48 17.49
CA VAL A 48 7.03 7.77 18.31
C VAL A 48 7.02 9.22 18.81
N MET A 49 6.70 10.19 17.94
CA MET A 49 6.59 11.60 18.32
C MET A 49 5.46 11.83 19.35
N GLY A 50 4.31 11.17 19.18
CA GLY A 50 3.18 11.25 20.10
C GLY A 50 3.48 10.66 21.49
N ILE A 51 4.12 9.49 21.54
CA ILE A 51 4.54 8.87 22.80
C ILE A 51 5.58 9.73 23.52
N PHE A 52 6.56 10.26 22.78
CA PHE A 52 7.62 11.08 23.37
C PHE A 52 7.07 12.40 23.95
N THR A 53 6.20 13.08 23.20
CA THR A 53 5.52 14.29 23.68
C THR A 53 4.65 14.00 24.89
N PHE A 54 3.89 12.91 24.88
CA PHE A 54 3.07 12.49 26.02
C PHE A 54 3.89 12.17 27.27
N LEU A 55 4.99 11.41 27.13
CA LEU A 55 5.92 11.11 28.23
C LEU A 55 6.54 12.38 28.81
N SER A 56 6.92 13.33 27.95
CA SER A 56 7.48 14.62 28.38
C SER A 56 6.45 15.43 29.20
N ILE A 57 5.18 15.43 28.78
CA ILE A 57 4.09 16.10 29.48
C ILE A 57 3.82 15.44 30.85
N VAL A 58 3.71 14.11 30.89
CA VAL A 58 3.44 13.37 32.13
C VAL A 58 4.60 13.49 33.11
N ALA A 59 5.85 13.34 32.65
CA ALA A 59 7.03 13.50 33.49
C ALA A 59 7.17 14.92 34.06
N GLY A 60 6.78 15.94 33.29
CA GLY A 60 6.75 17.33 33.77
C GLY A 60 5.65 17.63 34.80
N SER A 61 4.61 16.80 34.88
CA SER A 61 3.48 17.00 35.80
C SER A 61 3.66 16.36 37.19
N VAL A 62 4.73 15.57 37.40
CA VAL A 62 5.04 14.89 38.67
C VAL A 62 6.25 15.53 39.39
N GLY A 63 6.53 16.80 39.10
CA GLY A 63 7.59 17.60 39.71
C GLY A 63 7.06 18.69 40.63
#